data_AF-A0A849N3R0-F1
#
_entry.id   AF-A0A849N3R0-F1
#
_cell.length_a   1.000
_cell.length_b   1.000
_cell.length_c   1.000
_cell.angle_alpha   90.00
_cell.angle_beta   90.00
_cell.angle_gamma   90.00
#
_symmetry.space_group_name_H-M   'P 1'
#
loop_
_entity.id
_entity.type
_entity.pdbx_description
1 polymer ?
#
loop_
_entity_poly.entity_id
_entity_poly.type
_entity_poly.pdbx_seq_one_letter_code
_entity_poly.pdbx_strand_id
1 'polypeptide(L)' 'MHITRVTAPAIPDLASRLAPGPRPQPRTPHWLAWLEARLARRAERRQLLALEPRELRDIGLTPAEAWALARAPRRR' A
#
# COMPACT_ATOMS: atom_id res chain seq x y z
N MET A 1 -53.37 -42.01 -21.43
CA MET A 1 -52.67 -40.78 -21.84
C MET A 1 -51.64 -40.48 -20.77
N HIS A 2 -50.36 -40.78 -20.99
CA HIS A 2 -49.29 -40.63 -19.99
C HIS A 2 -48.50 -39.35 -20.27
N ILE A 3 -48.51 -38.39 -19.35
CA ILE A 3 -47.73 -37.15 -19.47
C ILE A 3 -46.46 -37.30 -18.62
N THR A 4 -45.35 -37.57 -19.26
CA THR A 4 -44.01 -37.52 -18.64
C THR A 4 -43.58 -36.06 -18.52
N ARG A 5 -43.33 -35.60 -17.30
CA ARG A 5 -42.79 -34.26 -17.05
C ARG A 5 -41.31 -34.24 -17.44
N VAL A 6 -40.97 -33.45 -18.45
CA VAL A 6 -39.59 -33.15 -18.83
C VAL A 6 -39.05 -32.09 -17.88
N THR A 7 -38.08 -32.45 -17.04
CA THR A 7 -37.38 -31.50 -16.18
C THR A 7 -36.46 -30.64 -17.04
N ALA A 8 -36.64 -29.31 -16.99
CA ALA A 8 -35.82 -28.36 -17.72
C ALA A 8 -34.34 -28.44 -17.26
N PRO A 9 -33.36 -28.31 -18.16
CA PRO A 9 -31.95 -28.25 -17.76
C PRO A 9 -31.72 -26.97 -16.96
N ALA A 10 -31.06 -27.11 -15.81
CA ALA A 10 -30.66 -25.99 -14.97
C ALA A 10 -29.79 -25.02 -15.78
N ILE A 11 -30.23 -23.77 -15.88
CA ILE A 11 -29.43 -22.68 -16.46
C ILE A 11 -28.19 -22.53 -15.58
N PRO A 12 -26.96 -22.64 -16.10
CA PRO A 12 -25.78 -22.45 -15.30
C PRO A 12 -25.77 -21.03 -14.74
N ASP A 13 -25.62 -20.98 -13.42
CA ASP A 13 -25.75 -19.83 -12.56
C ASP A 13 -24.88 -18.65 -13.04
N LEU A 14 -25.52 -17.66 -13.67
CA LEU A 14 -24.87 -16.40 -14.07
C LEU A 14 -24.28 -15.66 -12.85
N ALA A 15 -24.69 -16.00 -11.63
CA ALA A 15 -24.09 -15.47 -10.41
C ALA A 15 -22.61 -15.86 -10.26
N SER A 16 -22.16 -16.97 -10.88
CA SER A 16 -20.75 -17.37 -10.86
C SER A 16 -19.84 -16.45 -11.68
N ARG A 17 -20.39 -15.64 -12.60
CA ARG A 17 -19.65 -14.59 -13.34
C ARG A 17 -19.58 -13.26 -12.59
N LEU A 18 -20.40 -13.07 -11.56
CA LEU A 18 -20.38 -11.89 -10.69
C LEU A 18 -19.48 -12.08 -9.47
N ALA A 19 -18.83 -13.24 -9.34
CA ALA A 19 -17.71 -13.38 -8.42
C ALA A 19 -16.73 -12.22 -8.71
N PRO A 20 -16.38 -11.38 -7.71
CA PRO A 20 -15.37 -10.36 -7.90
C PRO A 20 -14.05 -11.08 -8.16
N GLY A 21 -13.77 -11.35 -9.44
CA GLY A 21 -12.45 -11.77 -9.88
C GLY A 21 -11.44 -10.78 -9.32
N PRO A 22 -10.25 -11.23 -8.88
CA PRO A 22 -9.25 -10.34 -8.29
C PRO A 22 -9.01 -9.21 -9.28
N ARG A 23 -9.46 -8.01 -8.92
CA ARG A 23 -9.27 -6.82 -9.74
C ARG A 23 -7.76 -6.70 -10.00
N PRO A 24 -7.30 -6.55 -11.25
CA PRO A 24 -5.89 -6.30 -11.50
C PRO A 24 -5.49 -5.10 -10.67
N GLN A 25 -4.63 -5.32 -9.67
CA GLN A 25 -4.10 -4.22 -8.87
C GLN A 25 -3.39 -3.27 -9.84
N PRO A 26 -3.62 -1.96 -9.73
CA PRO A 26 -2.86 -1.00 -10.52
C PRO A 26 -1.39 -1.25 -10.22
N ARG A 27 -0.65 -1.75 -11.22
CA ARG A 27 0.80 -1.85 -11.14
C ARG A 27 1.32 -0.42 -11.18
N THR A 28 1.42 0.20 -10.01
CA THR A 28 2.08 1.48 -9.87
C THR A 28 3.44 1.33 -10.54
N PRO A 29 3.76 2.15 -11.56
CA PRO A 29 5.03 2.04 -12.23
C PRO A 29 6.15 2.07 -11.19
N HIS A 30 7.13 1.18 -11.30
CA HIS A 30 8.20 1.08 -10.30
C HIS A 30 8.90 2.44 -10.08
N TRP A 31 8.95 3.29 -11.11
CA TRP A 31 9.52 4.64 -11.03
C TRP A 31 8.66 5.60 -10.20
N LEU A 32 7.32 5.44 -10.24
CA LEU A 32 6.39 6.27 -9.47
C LEU A 32 6.43 5.87 -8.00
N ALA A 33 6.42 4.56 -7.70
CA ALA A 33 6.63 4.07 -6.33
C ALA A 33 8.00 4.49 -5.75
N TRP A 34 9.04 4.49 -6.59
CA TRP A 34 10.37 5.01 -6.21
C TRP A 34 10.33 6.52 -5.91
N LEU A 35 9.62 7.30 -6.73
CA LEU A 35 9.49 8.74 -6.55
C LEU A 35 8.69 9.06 -5.28
N GLU A 36 7.57 8.40 -5.04
CA GLU A 36 6.77 8.53 -3.82
C GLU A 36 7.60 8.20 -2.58
N ALA A 37 8.33 7.09 -2.59
CA ALA A 37 9.22 6.73 -1.48
C ALA A 37 10.34 7.78 -1.28
N ARG A 38 10.88 8.36 -2.36
CA ARG A 38 11.90 9.40 -2.29
C ARG A 38 11.34 10.72 -1.74
N LEU A 39 10.13 11.11 -2.14
CA LEU A 39 9.44 12.30 -1.67
C LEU A 39 9.01 12.17 -0.20
N ALA A 40 8.40 11.04 0.17
CA ALA A 40 8.05 10.71 1.55
C ALA A 40 9.29 10.78 2.45
N ARG A 41 10.42 10.20 2.01
CA ARG A 41 11.67 10.28 2.78
C ARG A 41 12.21 11.70 2.90
N ARG A 42 12.05 12.53 1.88
CA ARG A 42 12.45 13.95 1.96
C ARG A 42 11.57 14.71 2.94
N ALA A 43 10.28 14.40 3.00
CA ALA A 43 9.37 14.96 3.99
C ALA A 43 9.74 14.51 5.41
N GLU A 44 9.98 13.21 5.63
CA GLU A 44 10.44 12.68 6.94
C GLU A 44 11.73 13.34 7.41
N ARG A 45 12.73 13.50 6.53
CA ARG A 45 13.99 14.16 6.87
C ARG A 45 13.76 15.62 7.27
N ARG A 46 12.87 16.33 6.57
CA ARG A 46 12.51 17.71 6.91
C ARG A 46 11.80 17.81 8.25
N GLN A 47 10.89 16.88 8.53
CA GLN A 47 10.19 16.82 9.80
C GLN A 47 11.17 16.58 10.94
N LEU A 48 12.04 15.56 10.83
CA LEU A 48 13.07 15.27 11.84
C LEU A 48 14.00 16.45 12.13
N LEU A 49 14.36 17.22 11.10
CA LEU A 49 15.22 18.40 11.25
C LEU A 49 14.47 19.65 11.73
N ALA A 50 13.14 19.65 11.66
CA ALA A 50 12.28 20.72 12.14
C ALA A 50 11.78 20.49 13.59
N LEU A 51 12.00 19.30 14.15
CA LEU A 51 11.66 18.99 15.53
C LEU A 51 12.58 19.74 16.50
N GLU A 52 11.99 20.26 17.57
CA GLU A 52 12.73 20.87 18.65
C GLU A 52 13.48 19.80 19.47
N PRO A 53 14.60 20.16 20.13
CA PRO A 53 15.39 19.20 20.90
C PRO A 53 14.60 18.45 21.99
N ARG A 54 13.53 19.06 22.51
CA ARG A 54 12.61 18.42 23.47
C ARG A 54 11.79 17.31 22.82
N GLU A 55 11.24 17.57 21.65
CA GLU A 55 10.41 16.60 20.91
C GLU A 55 11.26 15.41 20.45
N LEU A 56 12.51 15.67 20.05
CA LEU A 56 13.47 14.59 19.75
C LEU A 56 13.73 13.71 20.98
N ARG A 57 13.87 14.30 22.17
CA ARG A 57 14.04 13.55 23.42
C ARG A 57 12.81 12.71 23.78
N ASP A 58 11.62 13.22 23.51
CA ASP A 58 10.37 12.50 23.78
C ASP A 58 10.23 11.21 22.93
N ILE A 59 10.86 11.17 21.76
CA ILE A 59 10.96 9.97 20.91
C ILE A 59 12.27 9.19 21.10
N GLY A 60 13.06 9.52 22.14
CA GLY A 60 14.29 8.83 22.49
C GLY A 60 15.47 9.09 21.54
N LEU A 61 15.46 10.22 20.83
CA LEU A 61 16.53 10.63 19.92
C LEU A 61 17.30 11.84 20.44
N THR A 62 18.61 11.83 20.23
CA THR A 62 19.44 13.02 20.36
C THR A 62 19.42 13.86 19.07
N PRO A 63 19.71 15.17 19.14
CA PRO A 63 19.89 15.99 17.95
C PRO A 63 20.93 15.42 16.96
N ALA A 64 22.00 14.81 17.48
CA ALA A 64 23.03 14.20 16.65
C ALA A 64 22.53 12.96 15.90
N GLU A 65 21.74 12.10 16.56
CA GLU A 65 21.14 10.91 15.94
C GLU A 65 20.07 11.29 14.91
N ALA A 66 19.24 12.29 15.20
CA ALA A 66 18.29 12.83 14.23
C ALA A 66 19.00 13.34 12.97
N TRP A 67 20.12 14.07 13.14
CA TRP A 67 20.98 14.50 12.04
C TRP A 67 21.63 13.34 11.27
N ALA A 68 22.03 12.27 11.96
CA ALA A 68 22.61 11.08 11.34
C ALA A 68 21.55 10.32 10.52
N LEU A 69 20.36 10.09 11.08
CA LEU A 69 19.21 9.47 10.39
C LEU A 69 18.75 10.30 9.20
N ALA A 70 18.75 11.63 9.36
CA ALA A 70 18.45 12.57 8.31
C ALA A 70 19.58 12.68 7.27
N ARG A 71 20.74 12.04 7.44
CA ARG A 71 21.83 12.03 6.43
C ARG A 71 22.18 10.64 5.90
N ALA A 72 21.76 9.58 6.58
CA ALA A 72 22.08 8.21 6.21
C ALA A 72 21.57 7.86 4.80
N PRO A 73 22.46 7.44 3.87
CA PRO A 73 22.05 6.80 2.63
C PRO A 73 21.48 5.40 2.94
N ARG A 74 20.54 4.90 2.12
CA ARG A 74 20.06 3.51 2.25
C ARG A 74 21.28 2.59 2.20
N ARG A 75 21.51 1.81 3.26
CA ARG A 75 22.13 0.49 3.07
C ARG A 75 21.11 -0.33 2.29
N ARG A 76 21.53 -0.71 1.08
CA ARG A 76 20.74 -1.40 0.08
C ARG A 76 20.54 -2.86 0.50
#